data_AF-A0A3D5EI26-F1
#
_entry.id   AF-A0A3D5EI26-F1
#
_cell.length_a   1.000
_cell.length_b   1.000
_cell.length_c   1.000
_cell.angle_alpha   90.00
_cell.angle_beta   90.00
_cell.angle_gamma   90.00
#
_symmetry.space_group_name_H-M   'P 1'
#
loop_
_entity.id
_entity.type
_entity.pdbx_description
1 polymer ?
#
loop_
_entity_poly.entity_id
_entity_poly.type
_entity_poly.pdbx_seq_one_letter_code
_entity_poly.pdbx_strand_id
1 'polypeptide(L)'
;WAEQSDYVNAFANLRLGKRYQYQALTKPQQGLHVLTGFGARGLCSAPLCAEHLIACLNNEPRPFSERVSQAIHPARFIVRDLIRNKI
;
A
#
# COMPACT_ATOMS: atom_id res chain seq x y z
N TRP A 1 -0.40 5.99 -14.18
CA TRP A 1 -0.74 5.29 -12.93
C TRP A 1 -0.09 3.93 -12.97
N ALA A 2 0.33 3.38 -11.84
CA ALA A 2 0.91 2.03 -11.81
C ALA A 2 -0.21 1.02 -12.06
N GLU A 3 -0.02 0.15 -13.05
CA GLU A 3 -1.01 -0.87 -13.42
C GLU A 3 -0.86 -2.12 -12.56
N GLN A 4 -1.88 -2.96 -12.49
CA GLN A 4 -1.81 -4.21 -11.72
C GLN A 4 -0.64 -5.10 -12.17
N SER A 5 -0.35 -5.14 -13.47
CA SER A 5 0.79 -5.89 -14.04
C SER A 5 2.14 -5.41 -13.50
N ASP A 6 2.30 -4.11 -13.24
CA ASP A 6 3.54 -3.55 -12.66
C ASP A 6 3.78 -4.12 -11.26
N TYR A 7 2.73 -4.22 -10.44
CA TYR A 7 2.81 -4.82 -9.11
C TYR A 7 3.08 -6.31 -9.16
N VAL A 8 2.40 -7.05 -10.04
CA VAL A 8 2.57 -8.51 -10.17
C VAL A 8 4.00 -8.86 -10.56
N ASN A 9 4.60 -8.08 -11.46
CA ASN A 9 5.99 -8.29 -11.88
C ASN A 9 6.98 -7.90 -10.77
N ALA A 10 6.85 -6.69 -10.20
CA ALA A 10 7.79 -6.19 -9.19
C ALA A 10 7.79 -7.04 -7.91
N PHE A 11 6.62 -7.52 -7.49
CA PHE A 11 6.41 -8.24 -6.24
C PHE A 11 6.11 -9.74 -6.44
N ALA A 12 6.48 -10.31 -7.59
CA ALA A 12 6.24 -11.71 -7.94
C ALA A 12 6.70 -12.71 -6.87
N ASN A 13 7.81 -12.36 -6.18
CA ASN A 13 8.45 -13.18 -5.16
C ASN A 13 7.64 -13.31 -3.86
N LEU A 14 6.60 -12.50 -3.65
CA LEU A 14 5.70 -12.63 -2.50
C LEU A 14 5.01 -14.01 -2.45
N ARG A 15 4.87 -14.69 -3.60
CA ARG A 15 4.37 -16.08 -3.70
C ARG A 15 5.31 -17.08 -3.01
N LEU A 16 6.61 -16.80 -3.01
CA LEU A 16 7.65 -17.68 -2.47
C LEU A 16 7.87 -17.46 -0.97
N GLY A 17 7.36 -16.36 -0.42
CA GLY A 17 7.43 -16.01 1.00
C GLY A 17 8.28 -14.77 1.28
N LYS A 18 8.41 -14.42 2.57
CA LYS A 18 8.93 -13.12 3.03
C LYS A 18 10.45 -12.92 2.90
N ARG A 19 11.21 -13.98 2.57
CA ARG A 19 12.69 -13.96 2.56
C ARG A 19 13.30 -13.54 1.23
N TYR A 20 12.48 -13.40 0.19
CA TYR A 20 12.94 -13.06 -1.15
C TYR A 20 12.88 -11.55 -1.37
N GLN A 21 13.93 -10.99 -1.97
CA GLN A 21 13.96 -9.59 -2.37
C GLN A 21 12.95 -9.35 -3.49
N TYR A 22 12.39 -8.15 -3.55
CA TYR A 22 11.48 -7.71 -4.61
C TYR A 22 12.18 -6.70 -5.52
N GLN A 23 11.66 -6.56 -6.74
CA GLN A 23 12.14 -5.55 -7.67
C GLN A 23 11.45 -4.21 -7.39
N ALA A 24 12.07 -3.12 -7.83
CA ALA A 24 11.41 -1.83 -7.82
C ALA A 24 10.25 -1.82 -8.82
N LEU A 25 9.19 -1.06 -8.50
CA LEU A 25 8.13 -0.78 -9.45
C LEU A 25 8.71 -0.10 -10.70
N THR A 26 8.34 -0.57 -11.88
CA THR A 26 8.80 -0.02 -13.17
C THR A 26 8.36 1.43 -13.37
N LYS A 27 7.18 1.80 -12.86
CA LYS A 27 6.58 3.13 -12.99
C LYS A 27 6.08 3.64 -11.63
N PRO A 28 6.97 4.07 -10.72
CA PRO A 28 6.54 4.72 -9.50
C PRO A 28 5.93 6.07 -9.85
N GLN A 29 4.72 6.36 -9.37
CA GLN A 29 4.15 7.70 -9.52
C GLN A 29 4.69 8.63 -8.45
N GLN A 30 5.64 9.48 -8.85
CA GLN A 30 6.18 10.52 -7.99
C GLN A 30 5.21 11.70 -7.91
N GLY A 31 5.05 12.25 -6.70
CA GLY A 31 4.22 13.43 -6.45
C GLY A 31 2.70 13.23 -6.53
N LEU A 32 2.23 11.98 -6.66
CA LEU A 32 0.80 11.67 -6.72
C LEU A 32 0.40 10.74 -5.57
N HIS A 33 -0.52 11.23 -4.75
CA HIS A 33 -1.01 10.54 -3.57
C HIS A 33 -2.53 10.51 -3.58
N VAL A 34 -3.10 9.47 -3.00
CA VAL A 34 -4.55 9.30 -2.90
C VAL A 34 -4.94 8.97 -1.47
N LEU A 35 -5.96 9.67 -0.98
CA LEU A 35 -6.60 9.43 0.30
C LEU A 35 -8.10 9.31 0.04
N THR A 36 -8.61 8.09 -0.03
CA THR A 36 -9.98 7.80 -0.46
C THR A 36 -10.53 6.53 0.19
N GLY A 37 -11.75 6.13 -0.16
CA GLY A 37 -12.34 4.87 0.29
C GLY A 37 -12.97 4.92 1.68
N PHE A 38 -13.32 6.11 2.17
CA PHE A 38 -13.86 6.32 3.51
C PHE A 38 -15.35 5.95 3.69
N GLY A 39 -16.11 5.87 2.59
CA GLY A 39 -17.55 5.60 2.62
C GLY A 39 -18.31 6.55 3.56
N ALA A 40 -19.37 6.06 4.20
CA ALA A 40 -20.22 6.84 5.11
C ALA A 40 -19.57 7.17 6.47
N ARG A 41 -18.36 6.67 6.75
CA ARG A 41 -17.66 6.83 8.05
C ARG A 41 -16.42 7.71 7.98
N GLY A 42 -16.32 8.53 6.93
CA GLY A 42 -15.17 9.39 6.71
C GLY A 42 -14.90 10.40 7.82
N LEU A 43 -15.93 10.94 8.47
CA LEU A 43 -15.74 11.85 9.59
C LEU A 43 -14.92 11.25 10.74
N CYS A 44 -15.02 9.94 10.97
CA CYS A 44 -14.28 9.25 12.01
C CYS A 44 -12.86 8.86 11.58
N SER A 45 -12.69 8.37 10.34
CA SER A 45 -11.42 7.77 9.91
C SER A 45 -10.52 8.71 9.11
N ALA A 46 -11.08 9.70 8.41
CA ALA A 46 -10.31 10.56 7.52
C ALA A 46 -9.24 11.38 8.25
N PRO A 47 -9.48 11.96 9.45
CA PRO A 47 -8.45 12.73 10.15
C PRO A 47 -7.20 11.89 10.46
N LEU A 48 -7.37 10.70 11.05
CA LEU A 48 -6.25 9.84 11.41
C LEU A 48 -5.52 9.27 10.18
N CYS A 49 -6.25 8.96 9.11
CA CYS A 49 -5.63 8.51 7.85
C CYS A 49 -4.90 9.65 7.13
N ALA A 50 -5.36 10.91 7.26
CA ALA A 50 -4.67 12.07 6.72
C ALA A 50 -3.34 12.29 7.44
N GLU A 51 -3.33 12.26 8.77
CA GLU A 51 -2.09 12.32 9.58
C GLU A 51 -1.10 11.23 9.17
N HIS A 52 -1.58 10.00 8.95
CA HIS A 52 -0.72 8.92 8.48
C HIS A 52 -0.13 9.19 7.10
N LEU A 53 -0.92 9.71 6.15
CA LEU A 53 -0.44 10.04 4.83
C LEU A 53 0.65 11.11 4.91
N ILE A 54 0.39 12.21 5.62
CA ILE A 54 1.35 13.31 5.76
C ILE A 54 2.63 12.84 6.46
N ALA A 55 2.51 12.05 7.55
CA ALA A 55 3.67 11.47 8.22
C ALA A 55 4.52 10.60 7.27
N CYS A 56 3.89 9.80 6.39
CA CYS A 56 4.61 9.03 5.38
C CYS A 56 5.35 9.91 4.37
N LEU A 57 4.76 11.04 3.96
CA LEU A 57 5.37 11.97 2.98
C LEU A 57 6.58 12.72 3.57
N ASN A 58 6.50 13.06 4.86
CA ASN A 58 7.55 13.80 5.56
C ASN A 58 8.62 12.91 6.21
N ASN A 59 8.51 11.58 6.08
CA ASN A 59 9.34 10.61 6.80
C ASN A 59 9.27 10.76 8.33
N GLU A 60 8.08 11.03 8.85
CA GLU A 60 7.79 11.15 10.27
C GLU A 60 7.26 9.83 10.86
N PRO A 61 7.29 9.67 12.20
CA PRO A 61 6.68 8.52 12.86
C PRO A 61 5.18 8.40 12.54
N ARG A 62 4.75 7.19 12.16
CA ARG A 62 3.35 6.93 11.77
C ARG A 62 2.46 6.78 13.01
N PRO A 63 1.20 7.26 12.98
CA PRO A 63 0.32 7.29 14.17
C PRO A 63 -0.29 5.93 14.53
N PHE A 64 -0.09 4.89 13.72
CA PHE A 64 -0.60 3.54 13.99
C PHE A 64 0.36 2.44 13.55
N SER A 65 0.09 1.23 14.04
CA SER A 65 0.90 0.04 13.79
C SER A 65 1.06 -0.31 12.31
N GLU A 66 2.13 -1.02 12.01
CA GLU A 66 2.41 -1.56 10.67
C GLU A 66 1.28 -2.45 10.14
N ARG A 67 0.60 -3.19 11.02
CA ARG A 67 -0.58 -3.99 10.65
C ARG A 67 -1.70 -3.13 10.07
N VAL A 68 -1.97 -1.96 10.67
CA VAL A 68 -3.01 -1.04 10.20
C VAL A 68 -2.57 -0.37 8.90
N SER A 69 -1.31 0.07 8.82
CA SER A 69 -0.69 0.60 7.59
C SER A 69 -0.90 -0.32 6.38
N GLN A 70 -0.56 -1.61 6.55
CA GLN A 70 -0.75 -2.61 5.50
C GLN A 70 -2.23 -2.88 5.18
N ALA A 71 -3.12 -2.76 6.16
CA ALA A 71 -4.56 -2.99 5.97
C ALA A 71 -5.26 -1.86 5.23
N ILE A 72 -4.68 -0.65 5.18
CA ILE A 72 -5.24 0.50 4.44
C ILE A 72 -4.49 0.79 3.14
N HIS A 73 -3.32 0.17 2.92
CA HIS A 73 -2.53 0.39 1.71
C HIS A 73 -3.33 0.06 0.44
N PRO A 74 -3.28 0.90 -0.63
CA PRO A 74 -4.08 0.69 -1.84
C PRO A 74 -3.77 -0.65 -2.53
N ALA A 75 -2.50 -1.08 -2.55
CA ALA A 75 -2.09 -2.34 -3.14
C ALA A 75 -2.43 -3.60 -2.32
N ARG A 76 -3.11 -3.47 -1.16
CA ARG A 76 -3.30 -4.60 -0.22
C ARG A 76 -3.99 -5.83 -0.81
N PHE A 77 -4.86 -5.64 -1.80
CA PHE A 77 -5.54 -6.75 -2.46
C PHE A 77 -4.61 -7.52 -3.40
N ILE A 78 -3.84 -6.80 -4.23
CA ILE A 78 -2.85 -7.38 -5.14
C ILE A 78 -1.80 -8.14 -4.34
N VAL A 79 -1.25 -7.51 -3.30
CA VAL A 79 -0.27 -8.11 -2.38
C VAL A 79 -0.83 -9.37 -1.71
N ARG A 80 -2.07 -9.32 -1.20
CA ARG A 80 -2.72 -10.48 -0.57
C ARG A 80 -2.90 -11.63 -1.55
N ASP A 81 -3.29 -11.35 -2.78
CA ASP A 81 -3.56 -12.37 -3.79
C ASP A 81 -2.26 -12.99 -4.32
N LEU A 82 -1.18 -12.20 -4.44
CA LEU A 82 0.18 -12.70 -4.67
C LEU A 82 0.64 -13.63 -3.53
N ILE A 83 0.52 -13.22 -2.27
CA ILE A 83 0.89 -14.06 -1.11
C ILE A 83 0.09 -15.38 -1.08
N ARG A 84 -1.15 -15.35 -1.57
CA ARG A 84 -2.04 -16.53 -1.65
C ARG A 84 -1.92 -17.31 -2.96
N ASN A 85 -0.97 -16.94 -3.82
CA ASN A 85 -0.73 -17.58 -5.11
C ASN A 85 -1.97 -17.64 -6.02
N LYS A 86 -2.80 -16.59 -6.00
CA LYS A 86 -4.02 -16.47 -6.84
C LYS A 86 -3.78 -15.74 -8.16
N ILE A 87 -2.80 -14.85 -8.16
CA ILE A 87 -2.37 -14.06 -9.31
C ILE A 87 -0.86 -14.09 -9.41
#